data_AF-A0A7W0MLC1-F1
#
_entry.id   AF-A0A7W0MLC1-F1
#
_cell.length_a   1.000
_cell.length_b   1.000
_cell.length_c   1.000
_cell.angle_alpha   90.00
_cell.angle_beta   90.00
_cell.angle_gamma   90.00
#
_symmetry.space_group_name_H-M   'P 1'
#
loop_
_entity.id
_entity.type
_entity.pdbx_description
1 polymer ?
#
loop_
_entity_poly.entity_id
_entity_poly.type
_entity_poly.pdbx_seq_one_letter_code
_entity_poly.pdbx_strand_id
1 'polypeptide(L)' 'IAQELPFIDHYQYQDELQRWVLTSAVGLEGSLYIAPIDCTLRLADVYDRVEFPDEEFPDETMETDDAEPEVGAG' A
#
# COMPACT_ATOMS: atom_id res chain seq x y z
N ILE A 1 -8.97 -2.74 -4.03
CA ILE A 1 -8.49 -1.71 -4.98
C ILE A 1 -7.00 -1.60 -4.75
N ALA A 2 -6.18 -2.09 -5.68
CA ALA A 2 -4.72 -1.98 -5.62
C ALA A 2 -4.29 -0.76 -6.44
N GLN A 3 -3.36 0.05 -5.92
CA GLN A 3 -2.75 1.13 -6.69
C GLN A 3 -1.77 0.53 -7.71
N GLU A 4 -1.82 0.98 -8.96
CA GLU A 4 -0.97 0.45 -10.04
C GLU A 4 0.46 1.01 -9.99
N LEU A 5 0.66 2.16 -9.35
CA LEU A 5 1.95 2.84 -9.20
C LEU A 5 2.08 3.46 -7.80
N PRO A 6 3.31 3.66 -7.28
CA PRO A 6 3.57 4.46 -6.09
C PRO A 6 2.87 5.81 -6.17
N PHE A 7 2.12 6.16 -5.13
CA PHE A 7 1.19 7.27 -5.16
C PHE A 7 1.02 7.86 -3.76
N ILE A 8 1.20 9.18 -3.65
CA ILE A 8 0.98 9.92 -2.40
C ILE A 8 0.05 11.08 -2.67
N ASP A 9 -1.01 11.16 -1.87
CA ASP A 9 -1.89 12.32 -1.77
C ASP A 9 -1.48 13.23 -0.61
N HIS A 10 -1.47 14.53 -0.87
CA HIS A 10 -1.08 15.57 0.08
C HIS A 10 -1.97 16.81 -0.07
N TYR A 11 -2.47 17.31 1.05
CA TYR A 11 -3.11 18.61 1.12
C TYR A 11 -2.07 19.71 1.30
N GLN A 12 -1.97 20.60 0.32
CA GLN A 12 -1.16 21.81 0.41
C GLN A 12 -2.04 22.99 0.78
N TYR A 13 -1.63 23.78 1.77
CA TYR A 13 -2.24 25.09 1.98
C TYR A 13 -1.72 26.07 0.93
N GLN A 14 -2.63 26.67 0.16
CA GLN A 14 -2.30 27.73 -0.79
C GLN A 14 -2.70 29.09 -0.21
N ASP A 15 -1.70 29.89 0.16
CA ASP A 15 -1.91 31.22 0.74
C ASP A 15 -2.67 32.16 -0.19
N GLU A 16 -2.40 32.11 -1.50
CA GLU A 16 -3.04 32.96 -2.51
C GLU A 16 -4.56 32.76 -2.58
N LEU A 17 -5.00 31.52 -2.40
CA LEU A 17 -6.41 31.12 -2.47
C LEU A 17 -7.02 30.90 -1.08
N GLN A 18 -6.26 31.11 -0.01
CA GLN A 18 -6.63 30.90 1.41
C GLN A 18 -7.32 29.54 1.65
N ARG A 19 -6.85 28.47 0.98
CA ARG A 19 -7.51 27.16 1.03
C ARG A 19 -6.53 26.00 0.96
N TRP A 20 -6.99 24.85 1.43
CA TRP A 20 -6.34 23.58 1.20
C TRP A 20 -6.67 23.06 -0.21
N VAL A 21 -5.64 22.60 -0.92
CA VAL A 21 -5.73 21.99 -2.25
C VAL A 21 -5.15 20.59 -2.16
N LEU A 22 -5.92 19.59 -2.59
CA LEU A 22 -5.42 18.22 -2.72
C LEU A 22 -4.51 18.14 -3.93
N THR A 23 -3.32 17.63 -3.72
CA THR A 23 -2.28 17.42 -4.73
C THR A 23 -1.77 15.99 -4.63
N SER A 24 -1.25 15.46 -5.73
CA SER A 24 -0.78 14.09 -5.77
C SER A 24 0.58 14.02 -6.46
N ALA A 25 1.44 13.13 -5.97
CA ALA A 25 2.65 12.71 -6.66
C ALA A 25 2.51 11.24 -7.05
N VAL A 26 2.95 10.91 -8.27
CA VAL A 26 2.79 9.59 -8.88
C VAL A 26 4.15 9.13 -9.39
N GLY A 27 4.44 7.84 -9.22
CA GLY A 27 5.71 7.23 -9.62
C GLY A 27 6.84 7.49 -8.61
N LEU A 28 7.87 6.65 -8.63
CA LEU A 28 9.02 6.77 -7.72
C LEU A 28 9.85 8.02 -8.00
N GLU A 29 9.84 8.49 -9.24
CA GLU A 29 10.44 9.74 -9.70
C GLU A 29 9.69 10.99 -9.20
N GLY A 30 8.45 10.81 -8.70
CA GLY A 30 7.62 11.87 -8.18
C GLY A 30 8.20 12.51 -6.92
N SER A 31 7.85 13.78 -6.69
CA SER A 31 8.25 14.51 -5.49
C SER A 31 7.17 15.47 -5.02
N LEU A 32 7.13 15.70 -3.71
CA LEU A 32 6.25 16.67 -3.04
C LEU A 32 7.11 17.74 -2.35
N TYR A 33 6.78 19.01 -2.59
CA TYR A 33 7.40 20.12 -1.89
C TYR A 33 6.51 20.57 -0.71
N ILE A 34 7.06 20.51 0.50
CA ILE A 34 6.41 20.93 1.74
C ILE A 34 6.98 22.28 2.15
N ALA A 35 6.33 23.34 1.66
CA ALA A 35 6.80 24.72 1.83
C ALA A 35 7.04 25.15 3.30
N PRO A 36 6.19 24.80 4.29
CA PRO A 36 6.39 25.24 5.68
C PRO A 36 7.72 24.79 6.32
N ILE A 37 8.35 23.73 5.79
CA ILE A 37 9.60 23.17 6.30
C ILE A 37 10.71 23.13 5.24
N ASP A 38 10.51 23.80 4.10
CA ASP A 38 11.44 23.82 2.96
C ASP A 38 12.01 22.44 2.61
N CYS A 39 11.13 21.46 2.48
CA CYS A 39 11.50 20.07 2.26
C CYS A 39 10.91 19.53 0.98
N THR A 40 11.74 18.89 0.16
CA THR A 40 11.29 18.11 -0.99
C THR A 40 11.36 16.62 -0.63
N LEU A 41 10.22 15.97 -0.54
CA LEU A 41 10.10 14.53 -0.35
C LEU A 41 10.05 13.85 -1.72
N ARG A 42 11.00 12.97 -2.00
CA ARG A 42 10.95 12.08 -3.18
C ARG A 42 10.21 10.81 -2.81
N LEU A 43 9.35 10.33 -3.70
CA LEU A 43 8.58 9.11 -3.45
C LEU A 43 9.51 7.90 -3.29
N ALA A 44 10.57 7.79 -4.09
CA ALA A 44 11.59 6.76 -3.90
C ALA A 44 12.12 6.69 -2.45
N ASP A 45 12.45 7.83 -1.85
CA ASP A 45 12.99 7.89 -0.48
C ASP A 45 11.94 7.54 0.57
N VAL A 46 10.67 7.84 0.31
CA VAL A 46 9.55 7.49 1.21
C VAL A 46 9.31 5.99 1.16
N TYR A 47 9.20 5.41 -0.03
CA TYR A 47 8.92 3.98 -0.21
C TYR A 47 10.08 3.09 0.24
N ASP A 48 11.33 3.55 0.16
CA ASP A 48 12.49 2.85 0.73
C ASP A 48 12.39 2.67 2.26
N ARG A 49 11.61 3.52 2.94
CA ARG A 49 11.36 3.46 4.39
C ARG A 49 10.09 2.71 4.78
N VAL A 50 9.33 2.21 3.80
CA VAL A 50 8.10 1.45 4.07
C VAL A 50 8.46 -0.02 4.20
N GLU A 51 8.37 -0.54 5.41
CA GLU A 51 8.46 -1.98 5.68
C GLU A 51 7.04 -2.55 5.72
N PHE A 52 6.79 -3.58 4.90
CA PHE A 52 5.55 -4.35 4.98
C PHE A 52 5.76 -5.55 5.89
N PRO A 53 4.83 -5.87 6.80
CA PRO A 53 4.91 -7.10 7.56
C PRO A 53 4.85 -8.29 6.60
N ASP A 54 5.56 -9.37 6.92
CA ASP A 54 5.42 -10.63 6.19
C ASP A 54 3.95 -11.07 6.23
N GLU A 55 3.40 -11.42 5.06
CA GLU A 55 2.08 -12.02 4.97
C GLU A 55 2.12 -13.36 5.73
N GLU A 56 1.53 -13.41 6.93
CA GLU A 56 1.17 -14.66 7.57
C GLU A 56 0.03 -15.28 6.76
N PHE A 57 0.37 -16.00 5.69
CA PHE A 57 -0.57 -16.88 5.01
C PHE A 57 -1.04 -17.90 6.06
N PRO A 58 -2.34 -17.98 6.40
CA PRO A 58 -2.80 -19.10 7.18
C PRO A 58 -2.45 -20.36 6.39
N ASP A 59 -1.72 -21.29 7.00
CA ASP A 59 -1.42 -22.60 6.42
C ASP A 59 -2.74 -23.21 5.91
N GLU A 60 -2.99 -23.10 4.60
CA GLU A 60 -3.98 -23.90 3.90
C GLU A 60 -3.43 -25.31 3.77
N THR A 61 -3.16 -25.98 4.91
CA THR A 61 -3.23 -27.42 4.95
C THR A 61 -4.70 -27.77 4.78
N MET A 62 -5.09 -27.90 3.52
CA MET A 62 -6.19 -28.74 3.10
C MET A 62 -5.99 -30.12 3.75
N GLU A 63 -6.55 -30.33 4.94
CA GLU A 63 -7.04 -31.66 5.29
C GLU A 63 -8.35 -31.82 4.51
N THR A 64 -8.24 -32.18 3.23
CA THR A 64 -9.29 -32.99 2.62
C THR A 64 -9.30 -34.29 3.39
N ASP A 65 -10.16 -34.36 4.41
CA ASP A 65 -10.63 -35.62 4.96
C ASP A 65 -11.47 -36.28 3.85
N ASP A 66 -10.76 -36.85 2.88
CA ASP A 66 -11.31 -37.78 1.90
C ASP A 66 -11.58 -39.08 2.66
N ALA A 67 -12.68 -39.08 3.42
CA ALA A 67 -13.23 -40.28 4.01
C ALA A 67 -13.85 -41.11 2.88
N GLU A 68 -13.05 -41.95 2.22
CA GLU A 68 -13.58 -43.01 1.36
C GLU A 68 -14.47 -43.96 2.19
N PRO A 69 -15.64 -44.37 1.69
CA PRO A 69 -16.52 -45.29 2.40
C PRO A 69 -16.04 -46.73 2.19
N GLU A 70 -15.45 -47.35 3.22
CA GLU A 70 -15.17 -48.79 3.23
C GLU A 70 -16.49 -49.58 3.33
N VAL A 71 -17.05 -49.92 2.16
CA VAL A 71 -18.10 -50.94 2.00
C VAL A 71 -17.50 -52.33 2.22
N GLY A 72 -17.42 -52.78 3.47
CA GLY A 72 -17.01 -54.14 3.84
C GLY A 72 -18.22 -55.07 4.05
N ALA A 73 -18.49 -55.92 3.06
CA ALA A 73 -19.42 -57.05 3.16
C ALA A 73 -18.79 -58.21 3.95
N GLY A 74 -19.59 -58.88 4.79
CA GLY A 74 -19.21 -60.11 5.50
C GLY A 74 -20.31 -60.61 6.42
#